data_AF-A0AAI9SZ43-F1
#
_entry.id   AF-A0AAI9SZ43-F1
#
_cell.length_a   1.000
_cell.length_b   1.000
_cell.length_c   1.000
_cell.angle_alpha   90.00
_cell.angle_beta   90.00
_cell.angle_gamma   90.00
#
_symmetry.space_group_name_H-M   'P 1'
#
loop_
_entity.id
_entity.type
_entity.pdbx_description
1 polymer ?
#
loop_
_entity_poly.entity_id
_entity_poly.type
_entity_poly.pdbx_seq_one_letter_code
_entity_poly.pdbx_strand_id
1 'polypeptide(L)'
;MRVHLFRLVVIFRVLALVFANLPSHNPLKEEIPIFKITAKTHDRNTISDFLQQVANKITNSPTNLSKFKAWSTSSNNGASLNNDAEKQCLEDSSIKYYIRSLTLTDQIYDASECRINMNPRMQSIIQPTYNVHNLILRENDTIQTQLKYVLVDEFNRYEQFKDYKFNDFENLNYDITCLIDYQQLMQVEFRETLIEVGLERRVEIDNSCEFNKLNLQFTGTAIDYVTSHVPLNGTFFCRKGRSSTCNRSIAESKNARYKLPD
;
A
#
# COMPACT_ATOMS: atom_id res chain seq x y z
N MET A 1 24.59 29.69 36.07
CA MET A 1 25.14 28.60 35.23
C MET A 1 24.51 27.21 35.42
N ARG A 2 23.74 26.92 36.48
CA ARG A 2 23.16 25.56 36.71
C ARG A 2 21.82 25.27 36.01
N VAL A 3 21.10 26.29 35.55
CA VAL A 3 19.74 26.13 34.97
C VAL A 3 19.78 25.68 33.49
N HIS A 4 20.81 26.07 32.74
CA HIS A 4 20.96 25.67 31.34
C HIS A 4 21.37 24.20 31.17
N LEU A 5 22.12 23.65 32.13
CA LEU A 5 22.52 22.23 32.10
C LEU A 5 21.31 21.30 32.32
N PHE A 6 20.37 21.68 33.16
CA PHE A 6 19.17 20.88 33.46
C PHE A 6 18.20 20.81 32.26
N ARG A 7 18.03 21.90 31.51
CA ARG A 7 17.18 21.91 30.30
C ARG A 7 17.75 21.04 29.18
N LEU A 8 19.07 21.03 29.02
CA LEU A 8 19.74 20.22 28.00
C LEU A 8 19.64 18.71 28.28
N VAL A 9 19.73 18.31 29.55
CA VAL A 9 19.59 16.89 29.96
C VAL A 9 18.15 16.39 29.81
N VAL A 10 17.15 17.23 30.08
CA VAL A 10 15.74 16.86 29.90
C VAL A 10 15.40 16.70 28.42
N ILE A 11 15.90 17.58 27.54
CA ILE A 11 15.69 17.47 26.09
C ILE A 11 16.37 16.20 25.54
N PHE A 12 17.57 15.86 26.00
CA PHE A 12 18.26 14.63 25.57
C PHE A 12 17.53 13.35 26.02
N ARG A 13 16.89 13.35 27.20
CA ARG A 13 16.08 12.21 27.65
C ARG A 13 14.75 12.07 26.90
N VAL A 14 14.11 13.18 26.52
CA VAL A 14 12.87 13.14 25.73
C VAL A 14 13.14 12.67 24.31
N LEU A 15 14.26 13.08 23.69
CA LEU A 15 14.67 12.57 22.38
C LEU A 15 15.06 11.09 22.41
N ALA A 16 15.73 10.62 23.47
CA ALA A 16 16.07 9.19 23.58
C ALA A 16 14.84 8.28 23.74
N LEU A 17 13.74 8.77 24.33
CA LEU A 17 12.50 8.01 24.49
C LEU A 17 11.69 7.89 23.19
N VAL A 18 11.82 8.82 22.24
CA VAL A 18 11.12 8.75 20.95
C VAL A 18 11.79 7.77 19.98
N PHE A 19 13.10 7.52 20.11
CA PHE A 19 13.83 6.54 19.28
C PHE A 19 13.90 5.12 19.87
N ALA A 20 13.33 4.87 21.05
CA ALA A 20 13.51 3.61 21.78
C ALA A 20 12.37 2.57 21.64
N ASN A 21 11.37 2.79 20.78
CA ASN A 21 10.26 1.85 20.60
C ASN A 21 10.19 1.25 19.19
N LEU A 22 11.33 0.76 18.71
CA LEU A 22 11.35 -0.34 17.76
C LEU A 22 12.11 -1.48 18.45
N PRO A 23 11.57 -2.72 18.46
CA PRO A 23 12.31 -3.85 19.01
C PRO A 23 13.66 -3.92 18.30
N SER A 24 14.72 -3.80 19.10
CA SER A 24 16.10 -4.09 18.71
C SER A 24 16.12 -5.33 17.82
N HIS A 25 16.51 -5.13 16.56
CA HIS A 25 16.55 -6.17 15.54
C HIS A 25 17.65 -7.15 15.93
N ASN A 26 17.25 -8.22 16.61
CA ASN A 26 18.16 -9.22 17.16
C ASN A 26 18.43 -10.24 16.03
N PRO A 27 19.65 -10.31 15.46
CA PRO A 27 19.94 -11.12 14.27
C PRO A 27 19.92 -12.64 14.51
N LEU A 28 19.52 -13.09 15.71
CA LEU A 28 19.49 -14.49 16.15
C LEU A 28 18.06 -15.04 16.32
N LYS A 29 17.03 -14.22 16.13
CA LYS A 29 15.65 -14.73 16.07
C LYS A 29 15.35 -14.94 14.59
N GLU A 30 15.20 -16.20 14.19
CA GLU A 30 14.80 -16.58 12.85
C GLU A 30 13.61 -15.71 12.42
N GLU A 31 13.81 -14.88 11.40
CA GLU A 31 12.77 -13.96 10.94
C GLU A 31 11.58 -14.81 10.46
N ILE A 32 10.46 -14.73 11.16
CA ILE A 32 9.23 -15.44 10.80
C ILE A 32 8.52 -14.59 9.74
N PRO A 33 8.25 -15.13 8.53
CA PRO A 33 7.51 -14.38 7.53
C PRO A 33 6.07 -14.19 8.01
N ILE A 34 5.54 -12.98 7.85
CA ILE A 34 4.14 -12.68 8.17
C ILE A 34 3.19 -13.34 7.16
N PHE A 35 3.63 -13.49 5.92
CA PHE A 35 2.84 -14.08 4.85
C PHE A 35 3.73 -14.90 3.92
N LYS A 36 3.23 -16.07 3.49
CA LYS A 36 3.94 -16.99 2.61
C LYS A 36 3.03 -17.49 1.48
N ILE A 37 3.47 -17.27 0.25
CA ILE A 37 2.84 -17.74 -0.97
C ILE A 37 3.64 -18.95 -1.48
N THR A 38 2.93 -20.03 -1.78
CA THR A 38 3.45 -21.28 -2.35
C THR A 38 2.42 -21.89 -3.28
N ALA A 39 2.80 -22.85 -4.12
CA ALA A 39 1.86 -23.51 -5.04
C ALA A 39 0.79 -24.33 -4.30
N LYS A 40 0.97 -24.57 -3.00
CA LYS A 40 -0.01 -25.22 -2.12
C LYS A 40 -1.10 -24.26 -1.63
N THR A 41 -0.77 -22.97 -1.52
CA THR A 41 -1.66 -21.95 -0.95
C THR A 41 -2.27 -21.03 -2.02
N HIS A 42 -1.62 -20.88 -3.18
CA HIS A 42 -2.02 -19.96 -4.24
C HIS A 42 -1.92 -20.63 -5.61
N ASP A 43 -2.58 -20.03 -6.60
CA ASP A 43 -2.51 -20.50 -7.98
C ASP A 43 -1.07 -20.45 -8.53
N ARG A 44 -0.72 -21.45 -9.34
CA ARG A 44 0.61 -21.57 -9.94
C ARG A 44 0.93 -20.39 -10.85
N ASN A 45 -0.08 -19.81 -11.50
CA ASN A 45 0.09 -18.62 -12.33
C ASN A 45 0.66 -17.44 -11.52
N THR A 46 0.20 -17.25 -10.28
CA THR A 46 0.73 -16.19 -9.38
C THR A 46 2.23 -16.35 -9.14
N ILE A 47 2.69 -17.59 -8.93
CA ILE A 47 4.11 -17.88 -8.70
C ILE A 47 4.89 -17.69 -10.00
N SER A 48 4.35 -18.18 -11.11
CA SER A 48 4.92 -17.97 -12.45
C SER A 48 5.11 -16.47 -12.75
N ASP A 49 4.15 -15.63 -12.40
CA ASP A 49 4.24 -14.17 -12.55
C ASP A 49 5.35 -13.56 -11.70
N PHE A 50 5.51 -13.98 -10.43
CA PHE A 50 6.61 -13.54 -9.59
C PHE A 50 7.97 -13.99 -10.14
N LEU A 51 8.09 -15.25 -10.56
CA LEU A 51 9.29 -15.78 -11.18
C LEU A 51 9.63 -15.01 -12.46
N GLN A 52 8.64 -14.70 -13.30
CA GLN A 52 8.82 -13.89 -14.51
C GLN A 52 9.28 -12.47 -14.19
N GLN A 53 8.76 -11.85 -13.11
CA GLN A 53 9.24 -10.56 -12.65
C GLN A 53 10.71 -10.62 -12.23
N VAL A 54 11.11 -11.65 -11.47
CA VAL A 54 12.51 -11.83 -11.08
C VAL A 54 13.39 -12.06 -12.31
N ALA A 55 12.99 -12.95 -13.23
CA ALA A 55 13.70 -13.21 -14.48
C ALA A 55 13.92 -11.94 -15.31
N ASN A 56 12.89 -11.09 -15.43
CA ASN A 56 12.99 -9.80 -16.11
C ASN A 56 14.05 -8.87 -15.45
N LYS A 57 14.21 -8.92 -14.12
CA LYS A 57 15.15 -8.08 -13.37
C LYS A 57 16.59 -8.59 -13.43
N ILE A 58 16.78 -9.90 -13.37
CA ILE A 58 18.14 -10.48 -13.23
C ILE A 58 18.80 -10.83 -14.56
N THR A 59 18.03 -10.93 -15.65
CA THR A 59 18.55 -11.41 -16.93
C THR A 59 19.56 -10.43 -17.53
N ASN A 60 20.72 -10.96 -17.93
CA ASN A 60 21.75 -10.18 -18.61
C ASN A 60 21.60 -10.20 -20.14
N SER A 61 20.67 -11.02 -20.67
CA SER A 61 20.49 -11.19 -22.12
C SER A 61 19.00 -11.27 -22.51
N PRO A 62 18.56 -10.51 -23.54
CA PRO A 62 17.21 -10.59 -24.09
C PRO A 62 16.84 -11.99 -24.63
N THR A 63 17.81 -12.75 -25.15
CA THR A 63 17.57 -14.09 -25.71
C THR A 63 17.32 -15.14 -24.63
N ASN A 64 17.93 -14.99 -23.46
CA ASN A 64 17.66 -15.86 -22.32
C ASN A 64 16.30 -15.54 -21.71
N LEU A 65 15.93 -14.25 -21.71
CA LEU A 65 14.62 -13.82 -21.24
C LEU A 65 13.48 -14.34 -22.13
N SER A 66 13.63 -14.32 -23.45
CA SER A 66 12.61 -14.83 -24.37
C SER A 66 12.40 -16.34 -24.22
N LYS A 67 13.48 -17.11 -24.00
CA LYS A 67 13.40 -18.54 -23.67
C LYS A 67 12.67 -18.80 -22.36
N PHE A 68 12.95 -18.01 -21.34
CA PHE A 68 12.25 -18.11 -20.05
C PHE A 68 10.77 -17.74 -20.17
N LYS A 69 10.43 -16.70 -20.95
CA LYS A 69 9.04 -16.34 -21.23
C LYS A 69 8.28 -17.45 -21.96
N ALA A 70 8.93 -18.11 -22.91
CA ALA A 70 8.34 -19.25 -23.60
C ALA A 70 8.09 -20.44 -22.64
N TRP A 71 9.01 -20.66 -21.69
CA TRP A 71 8.83 -21.65 -20.61
C TRP A 71 7.65 -21.27 -19.69
N SER A 72 7.61 -20.05 -19.14
CA SER A 72 6.57 -19.62 -18.21
C SER A 72 5.16 -19.61 -18.84
N THR A 73 5.06 -19.26 -20.12
CA THR A 73 3.78 -19.30 -20.86
C THR A 73 3.32 -20.70 -21.23
N SER A 74 4.25 -21.65 -21.42
CA SER A 74 3.92 -23.07 -21.58
C SER A 74 3.31 -23.63 -20.29
N SER A 75 3.84 -23.24 -19.13
CA SER A 75 3.30 -23.63 -17.82
C SER A 75 1.85 -23.22 -17.60
N ASN A 76 1.44 -22.05 -18.11
CA ASN A 76 0.14 -21.43 -17.79
C ASN A 76 -1.02 -21.97 -18.65
N ASN A 77 -0.75 -22.55 -19.82
CA ASN A 77 -1.77 -22.96 -20.79
C ASN A 77 -2.33 -24.37 -20.59
N GLY A 78 -2.02 -25.05 -19.48
CA GLY A 78 -2.54 -26.39 -19.17
C GLY A 78 -2.11 -27.48 -20.15
N ALA A 79 -1.23 -27.16 -21.10
CA ALA A 79 -0.57 -28.13 -21.97
C ALA A 79 0.45 -28.88 -21.11
N SER A 80 0.01 -29.97 -20.50
CA SER A 80 0.76 -31.00 -19.78
C SER A 80 2.18 -30.56 -19.36
N LEU A 81 2.34 -30.26 -18.07
CA LEU A 81 3.64 -30.17 -17.39
C LEU A 81 4.36 -31.52 -17.53
N ASN A 82 4.90 -31.79 -18.72
CA ASN A 82 5.60 -33.02 -19.08
C ASN A 82 7.06 -33.00 -18.58
N ASN A 83 7.49 -31.90 -17.95
CA ASN A 83 8.79 -31.77 -17.31
C ASN A 83 8.59 -31.71 -15.80
N ASP A 84 9.00 -32.78 -15.10
CA ASP A 84 9.05 -32.84 -13.64
C ASP A 84 9.80 -31.64 -13.02
N ALA A 85 10.81 -31.12 -13.73
CA ALA A 85 11.58 -29.95 -13.33
C ALA A 85 10.74 -28.65 -13.27
N GLU A 86 9.78 -28.46 -14.17
CA GLU A 86 8.94 -27.25 -14.19
C GLU A 86 7.91 -27.28 -13.06
N LYS A 87 7.32 -28.45 -12.83
CA LYS A 87 6.44 -28.67 -11.68
C LYS A 87 7.20 -28.47 -10.36
N GLN A 88 8.39 -29.05 -10.26
CA GLN A 88 9.25 -28.91 -9.08
C GLN A 88 9.61 -27.45 -8.82
N CYS A 89 10.00 -26.71 -9.88
CA CYS A 89 10.33 -25.29 -9.79
C CYS A 89 9.20 -24.48 -9.15
N LEU A 90 7.95 -24.69 -9.61
CA LEU A 90 6.80 -23.96 -9.07
C LEU A 90 6.39 -24.41 -7.67
N GLU A 91 6.50 -25.71 -7.38
CA GLU A 91 6.09 -26.28 -6.09
C GLU A 91 7.04 -25.95 -4.94
N ASP A 92 8.34 -25.90 -5.23
CA ASP A 92 9.38 -25.68 -4.23
C ASP A 92 9.78 -24.20 -4.10
N SER A 93 9.46 -23.35 -5.08
CA SER A 93 9.63 -21.90 -4.97
C SER A 93 8.62 -21.28 -4.00
N SER A 94 9.03 -20.23 -3.28
CA SER A 94 8.15 -19.54 -2.34
C SER A 94 8.37 -18.03 -2.29
N ILE A 95 7.30 -17.28 -2.02
CA ILE A 95 7.36 -15.83 -1.81
C ILE A 95 7.00 -15.55 -0.36
N LYS A 96 7.90 -14.90 0.35
CA LYS A 96 7.78 -14.59 1.78
C LYS A 96 7.80 -13.08 2.01
N TYR A 97 6.92 -12.61 2.87
CA TYR A 97 6.83 -11.20 3.25
C TYR A 97 7.25 -11.01 4.71
N TYR A 98 8.02 -9.95 4.95
CA TYR A 98 8.54 -9.58 6.26
C TYR A 98 8.28 -8.10 6.53
N ILE A 99 7.83 -7.77 7.74
CA ILE A 99 7.67 -6.37 8.14
C ILE A 99 9.04 -5.76 8.41
N ARG A 100 9.30 -4.60 7.81
CA ARG A 100 10.54 -3.82 7.99
C ARG A 100 10.28 -2.48 8.66
N SER A 101 9.17 -1.84 8.34
CA SER A 101 8.79 -0.57 8.93
C SER A 101 7.28 -0.44 9.07
N LEU A 102 6.86 0.36 10.05
CA LEU A 102 5.47 0.71 10.31
C LEU A 102 5.41 2.21 10.58
N THR A 103 4.57 2.91 9.84
CA THR A 103 4.41 4.36 9.97
C THR A 103 2.92 4.70 9.97
N LEU A 104 2.46 5.43 10.98
CA LEU A 104 1.12 6.01 10.97
C LEU A 104 1.12 7.25 10.09
N THR A 105 0.27 7.27 9.07
CA THR A 105 0.19 8.37 8.09
C THR A 105 -1.25 8.69 7.72
N ASP A 106 -1.43 9.83 7.07
CA ASP A 106 -2.72 10.27 6.53
C ASP A 106 -2.63 10.36 5.01
N GLN A 107 -3.65 9.86 4.32
CA GLN A 107 -3.86 10.08 2.89
C GLN A 107 -5.09 10.95 2.67
N ILE A 108 -5.02 11.81 1.65
CA ILE A 108 -6.07 12.80 1.36
C ILE A 108 -6.62 12.54 -0.04
N TYR A 109 -7.94 12.43 -0.12
CA TYR A 109 -8.66 12.17 -1.35
C TYR A 109 -9.76 13.19 -1.58
N ASP A 110 -10.08 13.46 -2.83
CA ASP A 110 -11.23 14.29 -3.16
C ASP A 110 -12.53 13.54 -2.84
N ALA A 111 -13.43 14.20 -2.11
CA ALA A 111 -14.71 13.61 -1.69
C ALA A 111 -15.93 14.32 -2.28
N SER A 112 -15.76 15.45 -2.97
CA SER A 112 -16.83 16.17 -3.65
C SER A 112 -16.37 16.81 -4.96
N GLU A 113 -17.32 17.39 -5.69
CA GLU A 113 -17.01 18.31 -6.79
C GLU A 113 -16.24 19.55 -6.29
N CYS A 114 -15.57 20.24 -7.21
CA CYS A 114 -15.00 21.56 -6.92
C CYS A 114 -16.03 22.64 -7.24
N ARG A 115 -16.32 23.54 -6.29
CA ARG A 115 -17.36 24.56 -6.46
C ARG A 115 -16.87 25.97 -6.15
N ILE A 116 -17.34 26.93 -6.94
CA ILE A 116 -17.20 28.37 -6.68
C ILE A 116 -18.58 28.99 -6.50
N ASN A 117 -18.73 29.86 -5.49
CA ASN A 117 -19.96 30.62 -5.33
C ASN A 117 -19.86 31.96 -6.07
N MET A 118 -20.62 32.12 -7.15
CA MET A 118 -20.69 33.39 -7.90
C MET A 118 -21.89 34.25 -7.50
N ASN A 119 -22.68 33.85 -6.50
CA ASN A 119 -23.80 34.63 -6.01
C ASN A 119 -23.36 35.50 -4.80
N PRO A 120 -23.42 36.84 -4.90
CA PRO A 120 -23.02 37.71 -3.80
C PRO A 120 -24.03 37.79 -2.65
N ARG A 121 -25.25 37.27 -2.82
CA ARG A 121 -26.36 37.39 -1.85
C ARG A 121 -26.64 36.11 -1.07
N MET A 122 -26.16 34.97 -1.53
CA MET A 122 -26.44 33.66 -0.94
C MET A 122 -25.14 32.88 -0.79
N GLN A 123 -25.03 32.10 0.28
CA GLN A 123 -23.98 31.11 0.42
C GLN A 123 -24.33 29.87 -0.39
N SER A 124 -23.30 29.25 -0.96
CA SER A 124 -23.44 27.92 -1.54
C SER A 124 -22.98 26.89 -0.53
N ILE A 125 -23.59 25.71 -0.54
CA ILE A 125 -23.21 24.58 0.32
C ILE A 125 -22.62 23.49 -0.56
N ILE A 126 -21.55 22.86 -0.07
CA ILE A 126 -21.03 21.60 -0.62
C ILE A 126 -20.88 20.56 0.49
N GLN A 127 -21.10 19.30 0.13
CA GLN A 127 -21.10 18.15 1.03
C GLN A 127 -20.32 17.00 0.36
N PRO A 128 -19.86 15.99 1.15
CA PRO A 128 -19.26 14.80 0.58
C PRO A 128 -20.24 14.08 -0.36
N THR A 129 -19.70 13.47 -1.40
CA THR A 129 -20.45 12.57 -2.27
C THR A 129 -20.81 11.31 -1.48
N TYR A 130 -22.07 10.91 -1.53
CA TYR A 130 -22.55 9.76 -0.78
C TYR A 130 -21.74 8.49 -1.10
N ASN A 131 -21.33 7.75 -0.07
CA ASN A 131 -20.53 6.53 -0.16
C ASN A 131 -19.19 6.64 -0.94
N VAL A 132 -18.65 7.86 -1.10
CA VAL A 132 -17.39 8.06 -1.86
C VAL A 132 -16.19 7.28 -1.31
N HIS A 133 -16.14 7.03 0.01
CA HIS A 133 -15.07 6.23 0.60
C HIS A 133 -15.04 4.80 0.03
N ASN A 134 -16.18 4.21 -0.31
CA ASN A 134 -16.21 2.86 -0.91
C ASN A 134 -15.56 2.82 -2.30
N LEU A 135 -15.62 3.92 -3.05
CA LEU A 135 -14.96 4.04 -4.36
C LEU A 135 -13.46 4.28 -4.19
N ILE A 136 -13.09 5.14 -3.25
CA ILE A 136 -11.69 5.47 -2.95
C ILE A 136 -10.93 4.24 -2.42
N LEU A 137 -11.56 3.50 -1.51
CA LEU A 137 -10.94 2.39 -0.78
C LEU A 137 -11.09 1.03 -1.47
N ARG A 138 -11.60 1.02 -2.71
CA ARG A 138 -11.79 -0.21 -3.47
C ARG A 138 -10.43 -0.79 -3.88
N GLU A 139 -10.10 -1.95 -3.34
CA GLU A 139 -8.94 -2.72 -3.74
C GLU A 139 -9.30 -3.68 -4.88
N ASN A 140 -8.44 -3.75 -5.90
CA ASN A 140 -8.60 -4.66 -7.04
C ASN A 140 -7.60 -5.83 -7.03
N ASP A 141 -6.55 -5.77 -6.19
CA ASP A 141 -5.50 -6.80 -6.12
C ASP A 141 -5.74 -7.75 -4.94
N THR A 142 -6.04 -9.01 -5.27
CA THR A 142 -6.31 -10.07 -4.29
C THR A 142 -5.16 -10.31 -3.30
N ILE A 143 -3.89 -10.17 -3.73
CA ILE A 143 -2.73 -10.38 -2.86
C ILE A 143 -2.61 -9.23 -1.87
N GLN A 144 -2.87 -8.00 -2.30
CA GLN A 144 -2.87 -6.83 -1.41
C GLN A 144 -3.97 -6.95 -0.35
N THR A 145 -5.17 -7.37 -0.76
CA THR A 145 -6.27 -7.60 0.17
C THR A 145 -5.94 -8.71 1.19
N GLN A 146 -5.33 -9.82 0.76
CA GLN A 146 -4.87 -10.87 1.69
C GLN A 146 -3.78 -10.37 2.63
N LEU A 147 -2.78 -9.64 2.11
CA LEU A 147 -1.72 -9.03 2.92
C LEU A 147 -2.31 -8.11 3.99
N LYS A 148 -3.29 -7.27 3.64
CA LYS A 148 -3.98 -6.41 4.59
C LYS A 148 -4.67 -7.20 5.69
N TYR A 149 -5.40 -8.26 5.38
CA TYR A 149 -6.01 -9.11 6.41
C TYR A 149 -4.98 -9.75 7.33
N VAL A 150 -3.88 -10.27 6.77
CA VAL A 150 -2.78 -10.85 7.55
C VAL A 150 -2.12 -9.80 8.44
N LEU A 151 -1.92 -8.58 7.93
CA LEU A 151 -1.36 -7.48 8.71
C LEU A 151 -2.30 -7.04 9.84
N VAL A 152 -3.61 -6.98 9.60
CA VAL A 152 -4.60 -6.68 10.66
C VAL A 152 -4.57 -7.77 11.74
N ASP A 153 -4.55 -9.06 11.37
CA ASP A 153 -4.44 -10.15 12.34
C ASP A 153 -3.13 -10.05 13.14
N GLU A 154 -2.02 -9.77 12.47
CA GLU A 154 -0.72 -9.62 13.12
C GLU A 154 -0.69 -8.40 14.05
N PHE A 155 -1.27 -7.27 13.64
CA PHE A 155 -1.36 -6.07 14.47
C PHE A 155 -2.23 -6.28 15.71
N ASN A 156 -3.35 -7.00 15.58
CA ASN A 156 -4.22 -7.32 16.72
C ASN A 156 -3.51 -8.12 17.83
N ARG A 157 -2.36 -8.76 17.53
CA ARG A 157 -1.55 -9.47 18.53
C ARG A 157 -0.73 -8.54 19.42
N TYR A 158 -0.43 -7.32 18.97
CA TYR A 158 0.36 -6.37 19.75
C TYR A 158 -0.55 -5.42 20.53
N GLU A 159 -0.22 -5.19 21.81
CA GLU A 159 -1.03 -4.34 22.67
C GLU A 159 -1.11 -2.90 22.20
N GLN A 160 -0.03 -2.37 21.62
CA GLN A 160 0.03 -1.02 21.08
C GLN A 160 -0.97 -0.74 19.95
N PHE A 161 -1.52 -1.79 19.33
CA PHE A 161 -2.50 -1.65 18.26
C PHE A 161 -3.95 -1.90 18.70
N LYS A 162 -4.19 -2.32 19.96
CA LYS A 162 -5.54 -2.64 20.46
C LYS A 162 -6.48 -1.43 20.50
N ASP A 163 -5.93 -0.22 20.61
CA ASP A 163 -6.70 1.02 20.64
C ASP A 163 -7.13 1.48 19.24
N TYR A 164 -6.54 0.93 18.17
CA TYR A 164 -6.93 1.27 16.82
C TYR A 164 -8.09 0.39 16.36
N LYS A 165 -9.10 1.04 15.78
CA LYS A 165 -10.18 0.35 15.07
C LYS A 165 -9.81 0.29 13.60
N PHE A 166 -9.52 -0.91 13.11
CA PHE A 166 -9.20 -1.14 11.71
C PHE A 166 -10.47 -1.11 10.84
N ASN A 167 -10.41 -0.43 9.70
CA ASN A 167 -11.54 -0.27 8.77
C ASN A 167 -12.82 0.33 9.39
N ASP A 168 -12.71 1.22 10.38
CA ASP A 168 -13.87 1.91 10.99
C ASP A 168 -14.34 3.09 10.13
N PHE A 169 -15.19 2.78 9.15
CA PHE A 169 -15.78 3.74 8.21
C PHE A 169 -17.30 3.84 8.31
N GLU A 170 -17.93 3.16 9.27
CA GLU A 170 -19.39 3.19 9.44
C GLU A 170 -19.89 4.55 9.94
N ASN A 171 -19.06 5.25 10.72
CA ASN A 171 -19.43 6.49 11.41
C ASN A 171 -18.76 7.73 10.80
N LEU A 172 -18.57 7.76 9.48
CA LEU A 172 -18.05 8.93 8.79
C LEU A 172 -19.00 10.12 8.89
N ASN A 173 -18.45 11.32 9.07
CA ASN A 173 -19.16 12.59 9.24
C ASN A 173 -19.73 13.13 7.91
N TYR A 174 -20.62 12.36 7.30
CA TYR A 174 -21.31 12.71 6.05
C TYR A 174 -22.21 13.95 6.15
N ASP A 175 -22.57 14.34 7.38
CA ASP A 175 -23.36 15.51 7.72
C ASP A 175 -22.57 16.83 7.63
N ILE A 176 -21.26 16.78 7.40
CA ILE A 176 -20.45 17.99 7.23
C ILE A 176 -20.98 18.87 6.08
N THR A 177 -21.21 20.15 6.39
CA THR A 177 -21.62 21.16 5.41
C THR A 177 -20.54 22.22 5.27
N CYS A 178 -20.00 22.36 4.07
CA CYS A 178 -18.98 23.35 3.76
C CYS A 178 -19.64 24.57 3.10
N LEU A 179 -19.63 25.70 3.81
CA LEU A 179 -20.20 26.97 3.35
C LEU A 179 -19.21 27.73 2.46
N ILE A 180 -19.69 28.15 1.30
CA ILE A 180 -18.90 28.85 0.29
C ILE A 180 -19.44 30.27 0.14
N ASP A 181 -18.67 31.26 0.60
CA ASP A 181 -19.00 32.66 0.39
C ASP A 181 -18.70 33.12 -1.04
N TYR A 182 -19.14 34.32 -1.38
CA TYR A 182 -18.94 34.92 -2.70
C TYR A 182 -17.46 34.86 -3.15
N GLN A 183 -17.27 34.37 -4.37
CA GLN A 183 -15.99 34.12 -5.05
C GLN A 183 -15.03 33.15 -4.34
N GLN A 184 -15.49 32.41 -3.33
CA GLN A 184 -14.68 31.37 -2.71
C GLN A 184 -14.76 30.07 -3.50
N LEU A 185 -13.62 29.39 -3.61
CA LEU A 185 -13.48 28.03 -4.11
C LEU A 185 -13.45 27.06 -2.93
N MET A 186 -14.16 25.95 -3.05
CA MET A 186 -14.20 24.92 -2.02
C MET A 186 -14.45 23.54 -2.59
N GLN A 187 -13.88 22.54 -1.92
CA GLN A 187 -14.07 21.12 -2.15
C GLN A 187 -14.07 20.41 -0.80
N VAL A 188 -14.80 19.31 -0.67
CA VAL A 188 -14.71 18.40 0.47
C VAL A 188 -13.65 17.35 0.17
N GLU A 189 -12.78 17.10 1.12
CA GLU A 189 -11.76 16.05 1.06
C GLU A 189 -12.00 15.01 2.13
N PHE A 190 -11.58 13.77 1.85
CA PHE A 190 -11.53 12.66 2.77
C PHE A 190 -10.11 12.47 3.25
N ARG A 191 -9.88 12.61 4.55
CA ARG A 191 -8.63 12.22 5.20
C ARG A 191 -8.78 10.82 5.72
N GLU A 192 -8.04 9.89 5.15
CA GLU A 192 -7.90 8.54 5.65
C GLU A 192 -6.66 8.44 6.52
N THR A 193 -6.81 7.99 7.75
CA THR A 193 -5.68 7.62 8.61
C THR A 193 -5.41 6.14 8.42
N LEU A 194 -4.16 5.80 8.11
CA LEU A 194 -3.74 4.43 7.81
C LEU A 194 -2.35 4.13 8.35
N ILE A 195 -2.06 2.85 8.52
CA ILE A 195 -0.71 2.35 8.82
C ILE A 195 -0.06 1.98 7.49
N GLU A 196 1.00 2.71 7.14
CA GLU A 196 1.88 2.38 6.04
C GLU A 196 2.90 1.34 6.52
N VAL A 197 2.90 0.19 5.86
CA VAL A 197 3.72 -0.97 6.23
C VAL A 197 4.75 -1.22 5.13
N GLY A 198 6.02 -1.00 5.48
CA GLY A 198 7.13 -1.38 4.61
C GLY A 198 7.41 -2.86 4.74
N LEU A 199 7.24 -3.59 3.64
CA LEU A 199 7.43 -5.03 3.55
C LEU A 199 8.65 -5.36 2.71
N GLU A 200 9.47 -6.29 3.19
CA GLU A 200 10.46 -6.98 2.37
C GLU A 200 9.83 -8.26 1.80
N ARG A 201 9.83 -8.37 0.48
CA ARG A 201 9.39 -9.54 -0.27
C ARG A 201 10.62 -10.33 -0.71
N ARG A 202 10.80 -11.53 -0.14
CA ARG A 202 11.81 -12.50 -0.56
C ARG A 202 11.18 -13.54 -1.47
N VAL A 203 11.67 -13.65 -2.70
CA VAL A 203 11.32 -14.72 -3.64
C VAL A 203 12.44 -15.74 -3.61
N GLU A 204 12.19 -16.86 -2.97
CA GLU A 204 13.07 -18.03 -2.93
C GLU A 204 12.74 -18.91 -4.13
N ILE A 205 13.72 -19.11 -5.01
CA ILE A 205 13.57 -19.79 -6.29
C ILE A 205 14.32 -21.10 -6.23
N ASP A 206 13.63 -22.19 -6.55
CA ASP A 206 14.26 -23.50 -6.57
C ASP A 206 15.29 -23.62 -7.73
N ASN A 207 16.32 -24.43 -7.52
CA ASN A 207 17.37 -24.62 -8.52
C ASN A 207 16.85 -25.24 -9.83
N SER A 208 15.76 -26.02 -9.78
CA SER A 208 15.11 -26.60 -10.96
C SER A 208 14.52 -25.55 -11.91
N CYS A 209 14.35 -24.30 -11.46
CA CYS A 209 13.92 -23.18 -12.30
C CYS A 209 15.02 -22.67 -13.26
N GLU A 210 16.27 -23.13 -13.10
CA GLU A 210 17.41 -22.80 -13.96
C GLU A 210 17.70 -21.28 -14.10
N PHE A 211 17.40 -20.48 -13.07
CA PHE A 211 17.66 -19.04 -13.06
C PHE A 211 19.16 -18.71 -13.17
N ASN A 212 20.03 -19.65 -12.82
CA ASN A 212 21.47 -19.59 -13.07
C ASN A 212 21.82 -19.45 -14.57
N LYS A 213 20.99 -19.96 -15.50
CA LYS A 213 21.16 -19.77 -16.94
C LYS A 213 20.82 -18.35 -17.38
N LEU A 214 20.00 -17.63 -16.62
CA LEU A 214 19.69 -16.23 -16.85
C LEU A 214 20.81 -15.32 -16.31
N ASN A 215 21.33 -15.67 -15.13
CA ASN A 215 22.43 -14.98 -14.47
C ASN A 215 23.19 -15.92 -13.53
N LEU A 216 24.47 -16.19 -13.85
CA LEU A 216 25.32 -17.10 -13.07
C LEU A 216 25.62 -16.59 -11.65
N GLN A 217 25.44 -15.30 -11.38
CA GLN A 217 25.65 -14.69 -10.06
C GLN A 217 24.38 -14.72 -9.20
N PHE A 218 23.25 -15.21 -9.73
CA PHE A 218 22.01 -15.27 -8.98
C PHE A 218 22.05 -16.41 -7.96
N THR A 219 21.84 -16.08 -6.69
CA THR A 219 21.98 -16.99 -5.54
C THR A 219 20.70 -17.75 -5.18
N GLY A 220 19.68 -17.71 -6.05
CA GLY A 220 18.39 -18.38 -5.81
C GLY A 220 17.42 -17.57 -4.95
N THR A 221 17.77 -16.37 -4.51
CA THR A 221 16.85 -15.47 -3.77
C THR A 221 16.85 -14.08 -4.37
N ALA A 222 15.66 -13.56 -4.66
CA ALA A 222 15.46 -12.16 -5.02
C ALA A 222 14.76 -11.43 -3.89
N ILE A 223 15.21 -10.21 -3.59
CA ILE A 223 14.66 -9.36 -2.53
C ILE A 223 14.13 -8.09 -3.16
N ASP A 224 12.87 -7.77 -2.88
CA ASP A 224 12.21 -6.53 -3.26
C ASP A 224 11.58 -5.88 -2.01
N TYR A 225 11.32 -4.58 -2.08
CA TYR A 225 10.57 -3.86 -1.06
C TYR A 225 9.23 -3.39 -1.63
N VAL A 226 8.16 -3.58 -0.88
CA VAL A 226 6.81 -3.15 -1.24
C VAL A 226 6.15 -2.46 -0.06
N THR A 227 5.25 -1.52 -0.36
CA THR A 227 4.47 -0.83 0.67
C THR A 227 3.04 -1.33 0.62
N SER A 228 2.49 -1.66 1.79
CA SER A 228 1.07 -1.97 1.96
C SER A 228 0.42 -0.94 2.89
N HIS A 229 -0.87 -0.70 2.72
CA HIS A 229 -1.62 0.29 3.50
C HIS A 229 -2.73 -0.42 4.26
N VAL A 230 -2.71 -0.29 5.59
CA VAL A 230 -3.74 -0.85 6.47
C VAL A 230 -4.58 0.31 7.01
N PRO A 231 -5.78 0.53 6.46
CA PRO A 231 -6.61 1.65 6.86
C PRO A 231 -7.22 1.47 8.24
N LEU A 232 -7.28 2.58 8.97
CA LEU A 232 -7.85 2.64 10.32
C LEU A 232 -9.24 3.25 10.25
N ASN A 233 -9.31 4.54 9.94
CA ASN A 233 -10.54 5.31 9.87
C ASN A 233 -10.35 6.52 8.96
N GLY A 234 -11.36 7.38 8.88
CA GLY A 234 -11.20 8.65 8.19
C GLY A 234 -12.20 9.69 8.61
N THR A 235 -12.05 10.89 8.04
CA THR A 235 -12.95 12.00 8.26
C THR A 235 -13.01 12.91 7.05
N PHE A 236 -14.20 13.47 6.78
CA PHE A 236 -14.37 14.49 5.78
C PHE A 236 -14.07 15.87 6.36
N PHE A 237 -13.43 16.73 5.57
CA PHE A 237 -13.14 18.10 5.94
C PHE A 237 -13.26 19.05 4.75
N CYS A 238 -13.54 20.32 5.04
CA CYS A 238 -13.65 21.36 4.02
C CYS A 238 -12.26 21.86 3.62
N ARG A 239 -11.92 21.73 2.33
CA ARG A 239 -10.75 22.40 1.75
C ARG A 239 -11.16 23.69 1.06
N LYS A 240 -10.70 24.81 1.61
CA LYS A 240 -10.89 26.15 1.06
C LYS A 240 -9.76 26.52 0.12
N GLY A 241 -10.09 27.16 -1.00
CA GLY A 241 -9.14 27.75 -1.93
C GLY A 241 -8.78 26.82 -3.09
N ARG A 242 -7.64 27.13 -3.74
CA ARG A 242 -7.17 26.40 -4.91
C ARG A 242 -6.40 25.13 -4.52
N SER A 243 -6.60 24.08 -5.27
CA SER A 243 -5.84 22.82 -5.26
C SER A 243 -5.54 22.36 -6.69
N SER A 244 -4.79 21.28 -6.82
CA SER A 244 -4.61 20.57 -8.09
C SER A 244 -5.95 20.12 -8.70
N THR A 245 -6.90 19.76 -7.84
CA THR A 245 -8.20 19.16 -8.18
C THR A 245 -9.36 20.14 -8.09
N CYS A 246 -9.14 21.33 -7.52
CA CYS A 246 -10.12 22.40 -7.40
C CYS A 246 -9.53 23.77 -7.71
N ASN A 247 -9.90 24.32 -8.86
CA ASN A 247 -9.54 25.66 -9.26
C ASN A 247 -10.67 26.27 -10.09
N ARG A 248 -10.52 27.54 -10.48
CA ARG A 248 -11.57 28.28 -11.17
C ARG A 248 -11.97 27.66 -12.51
N SER A 249 -11.01 27.17 -13.30
CA SER A 249 -11.33 26.55 -14.59
C SER A 249 -12.07 25.22 -14.43
N ILE A 250 -11.77 24.44 -13.38
CA ILE A 250 -12.51 23.22 -13.05
C ILE A 250 -13.92 23.57 -12.55
N ALA A 251 -14.04 24.49 -11.60
CA ALA A 251 -15.31 24.89 -10.99
C ALA A 251 -16.30 25.55 -11.99
N GLU A 252 -15.78 26.25 -12.99
CA GLU A 252 -16.58 26.88 -14.06
C GLU A 252 -16.80 25.95 -15.27
N SER A 253 -16.18 24.75 -15.30
CA SER A 253 -16.38 23.80 -16.40
C SER A 253 -17.73 23.08 -16.31
N LYS A 254 -18.26 22.63 -17.46
CA LYS A 254 -19.46 21.77 -17.50
C LYS A 254 -19.28 20.44 -16.74
N ASN A 255 -18.03 20.06 -16.43
CA ASN A 255 -17.65 18.88 -15.68
C ASN A 255 -16.93 19.29 -14.38
N ALA A 256 -17.58 20.13 -13.54
CA ALA A 256 -17.07 20.49 -12.22
C ALA A 256 -16.84 19.27 -11.29
N ARG A 257 -17.41 18.12 -11.67
CA ARG A 257 -16.93 16.79 -11.28
C ARG A 257 -15.66 16.49 -12.05
N TYR A 258 -14.50 16.81 -11.47
CA TYR A 258 -13.35 15.94 -11.67
C TYR A 258 -13.87 14.52 -11.39
N LYS A 259 -13.86 13.64 -12.39
CA LYS A 259 -14.43 12.29 -12.27
C LYS A 259 -13.81 11.66 -11.03
N LEU A 260 -14.60 11.53 -9.96
CA LEU A 260 -14.28 10.56 -8.92
C LEU A 260 -14.11 9.21 -9.65
N PRO A 261 -13.14 8.37 -9.26
CA PRO A 261 -12.94 7.10 -9.91
C PRO A 261 -14.28 6.34 -10.00
N ASP A 262 -14.65 5.91 -11.21
CA ASP A 262 -15.80 5.04 -11.47
C ASP A 262 -15.55 3.64 -10.88
#